data_AF-L0HC62-F1
#
_entry.id   AF-L0HC62-F1
#
_cell.length_a   1.000
_cell.length_b   1.000
_cell.length_c   1.000
_cell.angle_alpha   90.00
_cell.angle_beta   90.00
_cell.angle_gamma   90.00
#
_symmetry.space_group_name_H-M   'P 1'
#
loop_
_entity.id
_entity.type
_entity.pdbx_description
1 polymer ?
#
loop_
_entity_poly.entity_id
_entity_poly.type
_entity_poly.pdbx_seq_one_letter_code
_entity_poly.pdbx_strand_id
1 'polypeptide(L)'
;MEKYALLVSGGVNASSNYGRYLNDLMEIYKTLVTKCGYPKANITVLYADGSPHDLDGDGASEISASATKANLLNAFTTMKTKVTANDLFFFYSTNHGGQVTTGTNKAKLWLWNAEFIQDTEFAVCLDAMSYKLAILTMEQCYSGGFLDNLQGANRVIATACRWDQVSWACDSHGNYDEFVYHWTAAVRGQQPDGTVVDASGGDGKVTLKEAFDYAKANDSTAEEPQYYENPAGIGSQYTLCGPLTIIDTCGSYARHLCLVRDGSICTPISRIIRCIPLSRIIPDCIPLIRHTCTPLSRFLCTPISRLIGPGCPSRIIAPICQPLSKIIPEFTETATCTAKQFVQPPCGRHVRLPDDMTVRIRPEELVMTQYNEVKSSYIQTIQDMMSSGYSNDEVADTLENLAVQLQEDLADILNSAQQLRASNRHFSRLTR
;
A
#
# COMPACT_ATOMS: atom_id res chain seq x y z
N MET A 1 4.72 -7.20 21.83
CA MET A 1 5.37 -6.25 20.91
C MET A 1 4.26 -5.38 20.40
N GLU A 2 4.23 -4.13 20.85
CA GLU A 2 3.25 -3.16 20.36
C GLU A 2 3.73 -2.58 19.03
N LYS A 3 2.79 -1.98 18.29
CA LYS A 3 3.01 -1.42 16.96
C LYS A 3 2.48 0.00 16.93
N TYR A 4 3.35 0.93 16.54
CA TYR A 4 3.07 2.36 16.45
C TYR A 4 3.37 2.85 15.05
N ALA A 5 2.55 3.78 14.55
CA ALA A 5 2.73 4.35 13.22
C ALA A 5 2.59 5.87 13.23
N LEU A 6 3.45 6.54 12.48
CA LEU A 6 3.35 7.96 12.15
C LEU A 6 3.24 8.08 10.63
N LEU A 7 2.06 8.49 10.15
CA LEU A 7 1.77 8.67 8.74
C LEU A 7 1.71 10.17 8.43
N VAL A 8 2.40 10.62 7.39
CA VAL A 8 2.54 12.04 7.09
C VAL A 8 2.33 12.31 5.61
N SER A 9 1.46 13.26 5.30
CA SER A 9 1.44 13.93 4.00
C SER A 9 1.23 15.43 4.19
N GLY A 10 2.20 16.20 3.70
CA GLY A 10 2.29 17.64 3.90
C GLY A 10 1.43 18.46 2.95
N GLY A 11 1.32 18.05 1.68
CA GLY A 11 0.62 18.74 0.61
C GLY A 11 1.20 20.10 0.19
N VAL A 12 2.20 20.64 0.88
CA VAL A 12 2.76 22.02 0.75
C VAL A 12 1.71 23.10 1.07
N ASN A 13 0.63 23.14 0.32
CA ASN A 13 -0.51 24.05 0.42
C ASN A 13 -1.72 23.46 -0.35
N ALA A 14 -2.83 24.20 -0.42
CA ALA A 14 -4.07 23.69 -1.02
C ALA A 14 -3.97 23.33 -2.52
N SER A 15 -3.11 24.01 -3.30
CA SER A 15 -3.00 23.75 -4.75
C SER A 15 -2.11 22.55 -5.06
N SER A 16 -1.13 22.27 -4.20
CA SER A 16 -0.16 21.18 -4.40
C SER A 16 -0.52 19.94 -3.58
N ASN A 17 -1.59 19.99 -2.77
CA ASN A 17 -2.12 18.85 -2.04
C ASN A 17 -2.96 17.95 -2.95
N TYR A 18 -2.28 17.10 -3.71
CA TYR A 18 -2.93 16.20 -4.65
C TYR A 18 -3.72 15.09 -3.96
N GLY A 19 -4.83 14.70 -4.58
CA GLY A 19 -5.70 13.65 -4.04
C GLY A 19 -5.01 12.29 -3.89
N ARG A 20 -3.91 12.04 -4.63
CA ARG A 20 -3.14 10.79 -4.51
C ARG A 20 -2.57 10.59 -3.12
N TYR A 21 -2.09 11.66 -2.48
CA TYR A 21 -1.51 11.55 -1.15
C TYR A 21 -2.51 11.09 -0.10
N LEU A 22 -3.76 11.58 -0.19
CA LEU A 22 -4.83 11.12 0.68
C LEU A 22 -5.17 9.66 0.38
N ASN A 23 -5.26 9.28 -0.89
CA ASN A 23 -5.55 7.91 -1.29
C ASN A 23 -4.48 6.93 -0.79
N ASP A 24 -3.21 7.28 -0.90
CA ASP A 24 -2.09 6.48 -0.37
C ASP A 24 -2.18 6.34 1.16
N LEU A 25 -2.49 7.43 1.89
CA LEU A 25 -2.73 7.39 3.33
C LEU A 25 -3.90 6.49 3.71
N MET A 26 -5.01 6.54 2.97
CA MET A 26 -6.17 5.66 3.21
C MET A 26 -5.78 4.19 3.06
N GLU A 27 -5.04 3.85 2.01
CA GLU A 27 -4.68 2.46 1.71
C GLU A 27 -3.68 1.87 2.71
N ILE A 28 -2.67 2.65 3.13
CA ILE A 28 -1.75 2.18 4.17
C ILE A 28 -2.44 2.13 5.53
N TYR A 29 -3.29 3.11 5.89
CA TYR A 29 -4.02 3.11 7.15
C TYR A 29 -4.91 1.86 7.27
N LYS A 30 -5.73 1.59 6.24
CA LYS A 30 -6.56 0.36 6.17
C LYS A 30 -5.70 -0.89 6.32
N THR A 31 -4.54 -0.94 5.67
CA THR A 31 -3.63 -2.08 5.77
C THR A 31 -3.12 -2.28 7.20
N LEU A 32 -2.72 -1.20 7.86
CA LEU A 32 -2.24 -1.22 9.24
C LEU A 32 -3.30 -1.76 10.20
N VAL A 33 -4.54 -1.27 10.12
CA VAL A 33 -5.61 -1.64 11.06
C VAL A 33 -6.22 -3.00 10.75
N THR A 34 -6.52 -3.29 9.48
CA THR A 34 -7.27 -4.51 9.11
C THR A 34 -6.38 -5.73 8.94
N LYS A 35 -5.20 -5.59 8.33
CA LYS A 35 -4.29 -6.72 8.05
C LYS A 35 -3.24 -6.87 9.14
N CYS A 36 -2.62 -5.76 9.54
CA CYS A 36 -1.52 -5.81 10.49
C CYS A 36 -1.96 -5.64 11.94
N GLY A 37 -3.22 -5.30 12.23
CA GLY A 37 -3.71 -5.20 13.61
C GLY A 37 -2.97 -4.15 14.44
N TYR A 38 -2.62 -3.00 13.84
CA TYR A 38 -2.19 -1.82 14.60
C TYR A 38 -3.41 -1.27 15.33
N PRO A 39 -3.33 -1.02 16.66
CA PRO A 39 -4.40 -0.31 17.36
C PRO A 39 -4.54 1.11 16.79
N LYS A 40 -5.77 1.55 16.46
CA LYS A 40 -6.02 2.92 15.94
C LYS A 40 -5.36 4.00 16.83
N ALA A 41 -5.41 3.83 18.16
CA ALA A 41 -4.82 4.75 19.14
C ALA A 41 -3.28 4.85 19.10
N ASN A 42 -2.60 3.93 18.40
CA ASN A 42 -1.16 3.91 18.20
C ASN A 42 -0.74 4.45 16.82
N ILE A 43 -1.71 4.87 16.00
CA ILE A 43 -1.47 5.48 14.70
C ILE A 43 -1.70 6.99 14.85
N THR A 44 -0.73 7.80 14.44
CA THR A 44 -0.86 9.25 14.33
C THR A 44 -0.79 9.61 12.86
N VAL A 45 -1.81 10.32 12.37
CA VAL A 45 -1.89 10.76 10.97
C VAL A 45 -1.82 12.29 10.92
N LEU A 46 -0.82 12.79 10.23
CA LEU A 46 -0.66 14.20 9.94
C LEU A 46 -0.95 14.43 8.46
N TYR A 47 -1.98 15.21 8.16
CA TYR A 47 -2.41 15.45 6.78
C TYR A 47 -2.70 16.92 6.54
N ALA A 48 -2.04 17.50 5.53
CA ALA A 48 -2.34 18.83 4.99
C ALA A 48 -2.67 19.88 6.07
N ASP A 49 -3.82 20.55 5.94
CA ASP A 49 -4.34 21.55 6.90
C ASP A 49 -4.98 20.96 8.16
N GLY A 50 -5.02 19.62 8.29
CA GLY A 50 -5.63 18.92 9.40
C GLY A 50 -7.15 18.77 9.28
N SER A 51 -7.71 19.03 8.09
CA SER A 51 -9.12 18.76 7.81
C SER A 51 -9.47 17.29 8.03
N PRO A 52 -10.69 16.99 8.54
CA PRO A 52 -11.07 15.63 8.89
C PRO A 52 -11.30 14.77 7.65
N HIS A 53 -10.67 13.60 7.64
CA HIS A 53 -10.89 12.53 6.67
C HIS A 53 -11.07 11.18 7.37
N ASP A 54 -12.02 10.40 6.87
CA ASP A 54 -12.28 9.02 7.26
C ASP A 54 -11.43 8.09 6.38
N LEU A 55 -10.39 7.52 6.97
CA LEU A 55 -9.37 6.78 6.23
C LEU A 55 -9.74 5.31 6.03
N ASP A 56 -10.57 4.73 6.88
CA ASP A 56 -10.97 3.32 6.79
C ASP A 56 -12.46 3.07 6.51
N GLY A 57 -13.25 4.12 6.39
CA GLY A 57 -14.66 4.07 6.01
C GLY A 57 -15.60 3.73 7.16
N ASP A 58 -15.19 3.94 8.41
CA ASP A 58 -16.02 3.66 9.59
C ASP A 58 -16.87 4.85 10.07
N GLY A 59 -16.75 5.99 9.37
CA GLY A 59 -17.49 7.22 9.63
C GLY A 59 -16.83 8.15 10.65
N ALA A 60 -15.68 7.79 11.24
CA ALA A 60 -14.88 8.66 12.09
C ALA A 60 -13.68 9.21 11.30
N SER A 61 -13.09 10.31 11.77
CA SER A 61 -11.85 10.81 11.17
C SER A 61 -10.62 10.32 11.93
N GLU A 62 -9.60 9.93 11.17
CA GLU A 62 -8.30 9.49 11.68
C GLU A 62 -7.22 10.59 11.65
N ILE A 63 -7.54 11.76 11.09
CA ILE A 63 -6.58 12.87 11.01
C ILE A 63 -6.34 13.41 12.42
N SER A 64 -5.10 13.27 12.89
CA SER A 64 -4.71 13.64 14.24
C SER A 64 -4.41 15.12 14.37
N ALA A 65 -3.79 15.72 13.34
CA ALA A 65 -3.51 17.14 13.23
C ALA A 65 -3.10 17.53 11.81
N SER A 66 -2.94 18.83 11.57
CA SER A 66 -2.31 19.35 10.35
C SER A 66 -0.85 18.92 10.23
N ALA A 67 -0.37 18.73 9.01
CA ALA A 67 0.98 18.29 8.71
C ALA A 67 1.99 19.44 8.71
N THR A 68 2.02 20.25 9.77
CA THR A 68 3.03 21.30 9.97
C THR A 68 4.29 20.74 10.65
N LYS A 69 5.40 21.46 10.57
CA LYS A 69 6.66 21.11 11.24
C LYS A 69 6.47 21.01 12.74
N ALA A 70 5.73 21.95 13.34
CA ALA A 70 5.44 21.91 14.77
C ALA A 70 4.70 20.62 15.18
N ASN A 71 3.67 20.22 14.42
CA ASN A 71 2.91 19.01 14.70
C ASN A 71 3.71 17.74 14.45
N LEU A 72 4.57 17.73 13.42
CA LEU A 72 5.48 16.61 13.16
C LEU A 72 6.48 16.41 14.31
N LEU A 73 7.12 17.47 14.79
CA LEU A 73 8.04 17.40 15.92
C LEU A 73 7.33 16.98 17.22
N ASN A 74 6.09 17.43 17.42
CA ASN A 74 5.25 16.97 18.54
C ASN A 74 4.87 15.50 18.42
N ALA A 75 4.58 15.01 17.21
CA ALA A 75 4.29 13.61 16.96
C ALA A 75 5.53 12.74 17.25
N PHE A 76 6.72 13.12 16.79
CA PHE A 76 7.97 12.44 17.16
C PHE A 76 8.21 12.43 18.67
N THR A 77 7.99 13.57 19.33
CA THR A 77 8.10 13.68 20.80
C THR A 77 7.14 12.70 21.48
N THR A 78 5.90 12.62 21.01
CA THR A 78 4.89 11.68 21.52
C THR A 78 5.32 10.23 21.29
N MET A 79 5.77 9.89 20.08
CA MET A 79 6.24 8.54 19.75
C MET A 79 7.45 8.14 20.59
N LYS A 80 8.40 9.05 20.82
CA LYS A 80 9.54 8.84 21.73
C LYS A 80 9.10 8.45 23.15
N THR A 81 7.97 8.96 23.64
CA THR A 81 7.45 8.61 24.96
C THR A 81 6.70 7.27 25.01
N LYS A 82 6.09 6.85 23.88
CA LYS A 82 5.23 5.66 23.80
C LYS A 82 5.99 4.40 23.35
N VAL A 83 6.87 4.55 22.37
CA VAL A 83 7.60 3.45 21.74
C VAL A 83 8.77 3.04 22.62
N THR A 84 8.91 1.75 22.88
CA THR A 84 10.02 1.18 23.66
C THR A 84 10.89 0.25 22.82
N ALA A 85 12.04 -0.16 23.36
CA ALA A 85 12.97 -1.12 22.74
C ALA A 85 12.36 -2.50 22.38
N ASN A 86 11.10 -2.77 22.78
CA ASN A 86 10.38 -4.01 22.48
C ASN A 86 9.32 -3.85 21.37
N ASP A 87 9.15 -2.64 20.82
CA ASP A 87 8.03 -2.28 19.95
C ASP A 87 8.49 -1.97 18.52
N LEU A 88 7.56 -2.05 17.58
CA LEU A 88 7.76 -1.60 16.20
C LEU A 88 7.32 -0.16 16.05
N PHE A 89 8.16 0.64 15.40
CA PHE A 89 7.81 1.97 14.93
C PHE A 89 7.77 1.96 13.40
N PHE A 90 6.67 2.43 12.82
CA PHE A 90 6.51 2.59 11.39
C PHE A 90 6.34 4.08 11.05
N PHE A 91 7.19 4.58 10.16
CA PHE A 91 7.01 5.89 9.55
C PHE A 91 6.64 5.70 8.09
N TYR A 92 5.64 6.45 7.64
CA TYR A 92 5.21 6.47 6.25
C TYR A 92 5.03 7.91 5.79
N SER A 93 5.62 8.27 4.65
CA SER A 93 5.33 9.53 3.96
C SER A 93 4.89 9.28 2.52
N THR A 94 3.94 10.10 2.06
CA THR A 94 3.47 10.23 0.67
C THR A 94 3.24 11.71 0.42
N ASN A 95 4.15 12.35 -0.30
CA ASN A 95 4.18 13.80 -0.39
C ASN A 95 5.15 14.32 -1.46
N HIS A 96 5.15 15.63 -1.62
CA HIS A 96 6.25 16.39 -2.19
C HIS A 96 7.56 16.26 -1.42
N GLY A 97 8.66 16.27 -2.17
CA GLY A 97 10.03 16.27 -1.64
C GLY A 97 10.91 17.30 -2.35
N GLY A 98 12.17 17.38 -1.96
CA GLY A 98 13.10 18.33 -2.58
C GLY A 98 14.52 18.13 -2.10
N GLN A 99 15.46 18.76 -2.80
CA GLN A 99 16.79 18.97 -2.25
C GLN A 99 16.79 20.25 -1.41
N VAL A 100 17.55 20.29 -0.32
CA VAL A 100 17.76 21.51 0.45
C VAL A 100 18.68 22.45 -0.32
N THR A 101 19.72 21.89 -0.93
CA THR A 101 20.63 22.58 -1.86
C THR A 101 20.68 21.77 -3.15
N THR A 102 20.39 22.40 -4.28
CA THR A 102 20.32 21.74 -5.59
C THR A 102 21.62 21.00 -5.91
N GLY A 103 21.51 19.80 -6.46
CA GLY A 103 22.65 18.98 -6.86
C GLY A 103 23.39 18.32 -5.69
N THR A 104 22.82 18.35 -4.47
CA THR A 104 23.35 17.65 -3.30
C THR A 104 22.37 16.59 -2.81
N ASN A 105 22.85 15.63 -2.02
CA ASN A 105 22.01 14.60 -1.42
C ASN A 105 21.23 15.08 -0.18
N LYS A 106 21.37 16.36 0.21
CA LYS A 106 20.61 16.94 1.32
C LYS A 106 19.16 17.07 0.91
N ALA A 107 18.28 16.28 1.50
CA ALA A 107 16.88 16.19 1.13
C ALA A 107 15.95 16.81 2.19
N LYS A 108 14.75 17.16 1.74
CA LYS A 108 13.66 17.65 2.59
C LYS A 108 12.36 16.95 2.24
N LEU A 109 11.52 16.79 3.26
CA LEU A 109 10.13 16.40 3.13
C LEU A 109 9.29 17.65 3.35
N TRP A 110 8.50 18.03 2.35
CA TRP A 110 7.60 19.17 2.48
C TRP A 110 6.50 18.91 3.51
N LEU A 111 5.97 19.98 4.05
CA LEU A 111 4.93 20.01 5.07
C LEU A 111 3.92 21.09 4.69
N TRP A 112 2.81 21.13 5.39
CA TRP A 112 1.79 22.15 5.17
C TRP A 112 2.34 23.56 5.48
N ASN A 113 1.75 24.59 4.86
CA ASN A 113 2.19 25.99 4.92
C ASN A 113 3.60 26.25 4.32
N ALA A 114 3.99 25.47 3.31
CA ALA A 114 5.32 25.52 2.71
C ALA A 114 6.46 25.36 3.74
N GLU A 115 6.17 24.71 4.87
CA GLU A 115 7.18 24.27 5.82
C GLU A 115 7.86 23.00 5.29
N PHE A 116 9.01 22.64 5.86
CA PHE A 116 9.64 21.36 5.57
C PHE A 116 10.46 20.86 6.76
N ILE A 117 10.68 19.55 6.80
CA ILE A 117 11.69 18.92 7.65
C ILE A 117 12.85 18.46 6.77
N GLN A 118 14.07 18.85 7.15
CA GLN A 118 15.28 18.36 6.50
C GLN A 118 15.64 16.96 7.02
N ASP A 119 16.29 16.15 6.18
CA ASP A 119 16.85 14.83 6.51
C ASP A 119 17.61 14.76 7.84
N THR A 120 18.50 15.72 8.10
CA THR A 120 19.26 15.82 9.35
C THR A 120 18.38 16.09 10.58
N GLU A 121 17.36 16.95 10.47
CA GLU A 121 16.41 17.22 11.55
C GLU A 121 15.53 16.00 11.85
N PHE A 122 15.13 15.28 10.80
CA PHE A 122 14.42 14.02 10.92
C PHE A 122 15.27 12.97 11.64
N ALA A 123 16.54 12.83 11.25
CA ALA A 123 17.48 11.88 11.84
C ALA A 123 17.61 12.11 13.36
N VAL A 124 17.72 13.37 13.80
CA VAL A 124 17.74 13.72 15.23
C VAL A 124 16.48 13.23 15.96
N CYS A 125 15.31 13.37 15.34
CA CYS A 125 14.05 12.90 15.93
C CYS A 125 14.02 11.38 16.07
N LEU A 126 14.43 10.66 15.01
CA LEU A 126 14.43 9.20 14.97
C LEU A 126 15.48 8.59 15.91
N ASP A 127 16.68 9.16 15.96
CA ASP A 127 17.79 8.73 16.83
C ASP A 127 17.46 8.91 18.32
N ALA A 128 16.55 9.84 18.65
CA ALA A 128 16.11 10.05 20.02
C ALA A 128 15.10 9.00 20.52
N MET A 129 14.59 8.13 19.64
CA MET A 129 13.60 7.10 19.98
C MET A 129 14.26 5.77 20.36
N SER A 130 13.54 4.95 21.12
CA SER A 130 13.92 3.56 21.39
C SER A 130 12.88 2.63 20.78
N TYR A 131 13.31 1.69 19.93
CA TYR A 131 12.45 0.74 19.24
C TYR A 131 13.15 -0.60 19.07
N LYS A 132 12.38 -1.67 18.90
CA LYS A 132 12.91 -2.98 18.47
C LYS A 132 13.34 -2.94 17.02
N LEU A 133 12.53 -2.30 16.18
CA LEU A 133 12.77 -2.07 14.76
C LEU A 133 11.98 -0.82 14.34
N ALA A 134 12.65 0.09 13.62
CA ALA A 134 12.00 1.16 12.88
C ALA A 134 11.90 0.78 11.41
N ILE A 135 10.71 0.94 10.85
CA ILE A 135 10.39 0.70 9.45
C ILE A 135 10.05 2.07 8.86
N LEU A 136 10.74 2.49 7.81
CA LEU A 136 10.55 3.79 7.18
C LEU A 136 10.24 3.54 5.70
N THR A 137 9.05 3.92 5.24
CA THR A 137 8.67 3.87 3.83
C THR A 137 8.36 5.29 3.37
N MET A 138 9.13 5.80 2.41
CA MET A 138 9.13 7.22 2.08
C MET A 138 8.89 7.44 0.58
N GLU A 139 7.70 7.93 0.25
CA GLU A 139 7.28 8.38 -1.06
C GLU A 139 7.34 9.90 -1.13
N GLN A 140 8.49 10.40 -1.56
CA GLN A 140 8.63 11.77 -2.00
C GLN A 140 9.81 11.89 -2.96
N CYS A 141 9.79 12.94 -3.77
CA CYS A 141 10.93 13.32 -4.60
C CYS A 141 12.19 13.44 -3.75
N TYR A 142 13.31 12.96 -4.29
CA TYR A 142 14.62 12.93 -3.65
C TYR A 142 14.67 12.15 -2.32
N SER A 143 13.69 11.28 -2.04
CA SER A 143 13.59 10.50 -0.80
C SER A 143 14.86 9.69 -0.48
N GLY A 144 15.56 9.16 -1.49
CA GLY A 144 16.85 8.48 -1.30
C GLY A 144 17.95 9.35 -0.69
N GLY A 145 17.81 10.68 -0.70
CA GLY A 145 18.70 11.61 -0.02
C GLY A 145 18.65 11.47 1.49
N PHE A 146 17.51 11.05 2.07
CA PHE A 146 17.41 10.80 3.51
C PHE A 146 18.27 9.62 3.98
N LEU A 147 18.67 8.70 3.10
CA LEU A 147 19.34 7.47 3.51
C LEU A 147 20.66 7.74 4.23
N ASP A 148 21.47 8.70 3.80
CA ASP A 148 22.78 8.93 4.43
C ASP A 148 22.68 9.34 5.90
N ASN A 149 21.59 10.01 6.31
CA ASN A 149 21.34 10.42 7.69
C ASN A 149 20.45 9.43 8.46
N LEU A 150 19.52 8.73 7.80
CA LEU A 150 18.59 7.83 8.49
C LEU A 150 19.16 6.43 8.72
N GLN A 151 20.25 6.05 8.06
CA GLN A 151 20.93 4.78 8.31
C GLN A 151 21.32 4.65 9.79
N GLY A 152 21.04 3.48 10.36
CA GLY A 152 21.23 3.23 11.79
C GLY A 152 20.85 1.81 12.17
N ALA A 153 21.17 1.41 13.40
CA ALA A 153 20.85 0.08 13.89
C ALA A 153 19.34 -0.13 14.05
N ASN A 154 18.89 -1.36 13.80
CA ASN A 154 17.49 -1.79 13.87
C ASN A 154 16.57 -0.94 12.99
N ARG A 155 16.98 -0.68 11.75
CA ARG A 155 16.21 0.08 10.77
C ARG A 155 16.04 -0.72 9.48
N VAL A 156 14.86 -0.61 8.88
CA VAL A 156 14.57 -0.94 7.48
C VAL A 156 14.02 0.32 6.84
N ILE A 157 14.61 0.74 5.73
CA ILE A 157 14.27 1.97 5.04
C ILE A 157 14.04 1.66 3.57
N ALA A 158 12.92 2.11 3.03
CA ALA A 158 12.55 1.98 1.64
C ALA A 158 12.15 3.37 1.12
N THR A 159 12.79 3.82 0.04
CA THR A 159 12.52 5.14 -0.56
C THR A 159 12.16 4.98 -2.02
N ALA A 160 11.26 5.84 -2.53
CA ALA A 160 10.75 5.77 -3.89
C ALA A 160 11.81 6.02 -4.97
N CYS A 161 12.80 6.87 -4.69
CA CYS A 161 13.77 7.28 -5.72
C CYS A 161 15.17 7.52 -5.13
N ARG A 162 16.17 7.75 -6.00
CA ARG A 162 17.51 8.22 -5.58
C ARG A 162 17.46 9.69 -5.13
N TRP A 163 18.52 10.10 -4.45
CA TRP A 163 18.71 11.48 -3.96
C TRP A 163 18.72 12.56 -5.06
N ASP A 164 18.90 12.18 -6.32
CA ASP A 164 18.99 13.04 -7.51
C ASP A 164 17.84 12.79 -8.50
N GLN A 165 16.75 12.18 -8.05
CA GLN A 165 15.57 11.85 -8.84
C GLN A 165 14.30 12.37 -8.17
N VAL A 166 13.32 12.73 -9.00
CA VAL A 166 11.93 12.91 -8.55
C VAL A 166 11.26 11.55 -8.39
N SER A 167 10.16 11.49 -7.63
CA SER A 167 9.27 10.34 -7.64
C SER A 167 7.99 10.65 -8.41
N TRP A 168 7.22 9.62 -8.80
CA TRP A 168 6.14 9.76 -9.75
C TRP A 168 4.78 9.30 -9.23
N ALA A 169 3.73 10.00 -9.67
CA ALA A 169 2.38 9.47 -9.62
C ALA A 169 2.24 8.25 -10.55
N CYS A 170 1.32 7.34 -10.22
CA CYS A 170 0.98 6.19 -11.05
C CYS A 170 0.58 6.61 -12.46
N ASP A 171 1.13 5.92 -13.46
CA ASP A 171 0.77 6.12 -14.86
C ASP A 171 -0.53 5.38 -15.25
N SER A 172 -0.83 4.27 -14.57
CA SER A 172 -1.82 3.28 -14.98
C SER A 172 -2.77 2.83 -13.87
N HIS A 173 -2.48 3.16 -12.61
CA HIS A 173 -3.20 2.65 -11.43
C HIS A 173 -4.08 3.68 -10.72
N GLY A 174 -4.44 4.77 -11.40
CA GLY A 174 -5.34 5.80 -10.87
C GLY A 174 -4.59 6.93 -10.19
N ASN A 175 -5.20 7.53 -9.16
CA ASN A 175 -4.65 8.69 -8.47
C ASN A 175 -3.94 8.23 -7.19
N TYR A 176 -2.73 7.70 -7.35
CA TYR A 176 -1.84 7.18 -6.30
C TYR A 176 -0.38 7.52 -6.69
N ASP A 177 0.56 7.46 -5.76
CA ASP A 177 2.00 7.48 -6.03
C ASP A 177 2.54 6.08 -6.37
N GLU A 178 3.41 5.96 -7.37
CA GLU A 178 3.78 4.69 -8.00
C GLU A 178 4.44 3.69 -7.04
N PHE A 179 5.55 4.08 -6.40
CA PHE A 179 6.29 3.16 -5.56
C PHE A 179 5.46 2.68 -4.36
N VAL A 180 4.83 3.59 -3.60
CA VAL A 180 4.03 3.19 -2.45
C VAL A 180 2.69 2.54 -2.78
N TYR A 181 2.11 2.78 -3.96
CA TYR A 181 0.97 2.00 -4.44
C TYR A 181 1.33 0.51 -4.48
N HIS A 182 2.44 0.17 -5.13
CA HIS A 182 2.87 -1.23 -5.24
C HIS A 182 3.39 -1.79 -3.92
N TRP A 183 4.10 -0.99 -3.12
CA TRP A 183 4.58 -1.40 -1.80
C TRP A 183 3.42 -1.73 -0.86
N THR A 184 2.42 -0.86 -0.78
CA THR A 184 1.23 -1.06 0.05
C THR A 184 0.40 -2.24 -0.46
N ALA A 185 0.24 -2.37 -1.79
CA ALA A 185 -0.44 -3.52 -2.39
C ALA A 185 0.25 -4.84 -2.03
N ALA A 186 1.58 -4.90 -2.09
CA ALA A 186 2.37 -6.07 -1.68
C ALA A 186 2.10 -6.44 -0.23
N VAL A 187 2.25 -5.47 0.70
CA VAL A 187 2.00 -5.71 2.12
C VAL A 187 0.56 -6.14 2.35
N ARG A 188 -0.42 -5.53 1.67
CA ARG A 188 -1.85 -5.83 1.80
C ARG A 188 -2.23 -7.15 1.14
N GLY A 189 -1.50 -7.61 0.13
CA GLY A 189 -1.86 -8.77 -0.71
C GLY A 189 -2.99 -8.47 -1.70
N GLN A 190 -3.31 -7.19 -1.90
CA GLN A 190 -4.26 -6.74 -2.91
C GLN A 190 -4.04 -5.25 -3.22
N GLN A 191 -4.35 -4.88 -4.45
CA GLN A 191 -4.44 -3.49 -4.91
C GLN A 191 -5.68 -2.79 -4.32
N PRO A 192 -5.75 -1.45 -4.39
CA PRO A 192 -6.90 -0.68 -3.91
C PRO A 192 -8.24 -1.07 -4.56
N ASP A 193 -8.22 -1.52 -5.82
CA ASP A 193 -9.41 -2.00 -6.55
C ASP A 193 -9.86 -3.42 -6.13
N GLY A 194 -9.13 -4.06 -5.21
CA GLY A 194 -9.38 -5.41 -4.73
C GLY A 194 -8.72 -6.52 -5.55
N THR A 195 -7.96 -6.19 -6.60
CA THR A 195 -7.17 -7.16 -7.35
C THR A 195 -6.12 -7.80 -6.44
N VAL A 196 -6.15 -9.13 -6.29
CA VAL A 196 -5.23 -9.86 -5.43
C VAL A 196 -3.81 -9.82 -6.00
N VAL A 197 -2.83 -9.58 -5.13
CA VAL A 197 -1.41 -9.66 -5.46
C VAL A 197 -0.70 -10.60 -4.49
N ASP A 198 0.32 -11.31 -4.98
CA ASP A 198 1.17 -12.17 -4.15
C ASP A 198 2.63 -11.74 -4.31
N ALA A 199 3.17 -11.19 -3.23
CA ALA A 199 4.56 -10.77 -3.12
C ALA A 199 5.39 -11.70 -2.20
N SER A 200 4.81 -12.78 -1.68
CA SER A 200 5.36 -13.50 -0.52
C SER A 200 6.41 -14.57 -0.87
N GLY A 201 6.82 -14.68 -2.13
CA GLY A 201 7.66 -15.78 -2.58
C GLY A 201 7.07 -17.19 -2.34
N GLY A 202 5.76 -17.31 -2.06
CA GLY A 202 5.04 -18.58 -1.89
C GLY A 202 4.86 -19.09 -0.45
N ASP A 203 5.30 -18.36 0.58
CA ASP A 203 5.10 -18.71 2.00
C ASP A 203 3.84 -18.11 2.67
N GLY A 204 3.13 -17.22 1.96
CA GLY A 204 1.93 -16.51 2.42
C GLY A 204 2.20 -15.31 3.35
N LYS A 205 3.47 -14.91 3.55
CA LYS A 205 3.87 -13.77 4.39
C LYS A 205 4.77 -12.83 3.60
N VAL A 206 4.36 -11.56 3.48
CA VAL A 206 5.18 -10.57 2.76
C VAL A 206 6.12 -9.88 3.76
N THR A 207 7.40 -10.18 3.65
CA THR A 207 8.47 -9.51 4.39
C THR A 207 8.67 -8.09 3.91
N LEU A 208 9.34 -7.25 4.70
CA LEU A 208 9.65 -5.87 4.31
C LEU A 208 10.53 -5.83 3.05
N LYS A 209 11.46 -6.80 2.92
CA LYS A 209 12.30 -6.93 1.73
C LYS A 209 11.48 -7.32 0.50
N GLU A 210 10.56 -8.26 0.64
CA GLU A 210 9.66 -8.67 -0.45
C GLU A 210 8.70 -7.55 -0.88
N ALA A 211 8.18 -6.78 0.08
CA ALA A 211 7.35 -5.61 -0.24
C ALA A 211 8.13 -4.59 -1.09
N PHE A 212 9.38 -4.31 -0.71
CA PHE A 212 10.26 -3.45 -1.51
C PHE A 212 10.57 -4.04 -2.89
N ASP A 213 10.94 -5.32 -2.96
CA ASP A 213 11.29 -5.97 -4.22
C ASP A 213 10.09 -6.04 -5.17
N TYR A 214 8.89 -6.28 -4.65
CA TYR A 214 7.66 -6.21 -5.41
C TYR A 214 7.40 -4.81 -5.94
N ALA A 215 7.52 -3.78 -5.08
CA ALA A 215 7.33 -2.40 -5.49
C ALA A 215 8.27 -2.01 -6.63
N LYS A 216 9.58 -2.26 -6.44
CA LYS A 216 10.60 -1.99 -7.45
C LYS A 216 10.40 -2.77 -8.76
N ALA A 217 9.85 -3.98 -8.70
CA ALA A 217 9.61 -4.79 -9.89
C ALA A 217 8.36 -4.38 -10.68
N ASN A 218 7.40 -3.70 -10.04
CA ASN A 218 6.15 -3.24 -10.67
C ASN A 218 6.13 -1.74 -10.94
N ASP A 219 7.07 -0.99 -10.39
CA ASP A 219 7.31 0.41 -10.74
C ASP A 219 7.63 0.53 -12.23
N SER A 220 6.75 1.25 -12.92
CA SER A 220 6.77 1.46 -14.35
C SER A 220 7.34 2.83 -14.74
N THR A 221 7.70 3.64 -13.76
CA THR A 221 8.11 5.04 -13.93
C THR A 221 9.63 5.19 -13.91
N ALA A 222 10.10 6.41 -14.22
CA ALA A 222 11.53 6.69 -14.29
C ALA A 222 12.10 7.12 -12.94
N GLU A 223 11.97 6.25 -11.94
CA GLU A 223 12.56 6.39 -10.60
C GLU A 223 13.35 5.13 -10.23
N GLU A 224 14.26 5.25 -9.25
CA GLU A 224 15.07 4.11 -8.80
C GLU A 224 14.89 3.94 -7.29
N PRO A 225 13.92 3.11 -6.85
CA PRO A 225 13.70 2.85 -5.43
C PRO A 225 14.97 2.35 -4.73
N GLN A 226 15.21 2.86 -3.53
CA GLN A 226 16.37 2.52 -2.71
C GLN A 226 15.95 1.78 -1.44
N TYR A 227 16.82 0.89 -0.97
CA TYR A 227 16.57 0.08 0.21
C TYR A 227 17.78 0.03 1.12
N TYR A 228 17.54 0.13 2.42
CA TYR A 228 18.54 -0.08 3.45
C TYR A 228 17.99 -0.94 4.57
N GLU A 229 18.86 -1.76 5.15
CA GLU A 229 18.55 -2.49 6.37
C GLU A 229 19.80 -2.65 7.24
N ASN A 230 19.61 -2.64 8.55
CA ASN A 230 20.67 -2.96 9.50
C ASN A 230 20.06 -3.50 10.80
N PRO A 231 20.46 -4.71 11.26
CA PRO A 231 21.44 -5.61 10.64
C PRO A 231 20.98 -6.19 9.30
N ALA A 232 21.94 -6.58 8.46
CA ALA A 232 21.65 -7.23 7.19
C ALA A 232 20.73 -8.44 7.38
N GLY A 233 19.72 -8.58 6.51
CA GLY A 233 18.70 -9.61 6.54
C GLY A 233 17.55 -9.39 7.53
N ILE A 234 17.52 -8.28 8.27
CA ILE A 234 16.40 -8.00 9.20
C ILE A 234 15.09 -7.77 8.46
N GLY A 235 15.11 -7.18 7.27
CA GLY A 235 13.90 -6.96 6.48
C GLY A 235 13.30 -8.23 5.89
N SER A 236 14.06 -9.32 5.81
CA SER A 236 13.56 -10.66 5.48
C SER A 236 13.06 -11.45 6.70
N GLN A 237 13.21 -10.90 7.91
CA GLN A 237 12.76 -11.53 9.16
C GLN A 237 11.49 -10.88 9.72
N TYR A 238 11.16 -9.68 9.25
CA TYR A 238 9.99 -8.92 9.69
C TYR A 238 9.06 -8.66 8.51
N THR A 239 7.78 -8.68 8.83
CA THR A 239 6.70 -8.10 8.00
C THR A 239 6.29 -6.77 8.63
N LEU A 240 5.49 -5.96 7.93
CA LEU A 240 4.87 -4.79 8.56
C LEU A 240 3.99 -5.18 9.77
N CYS A 241 3.50 -6.41 9.81
CA CYS A 241 2.58 -6.86 10.85
C CYS A 241 3.30 -7.44 12.10
N GLY A 242 4.62 -7.64 12.05
CA GLY A 242 5.40 -8.26 13.10
C GLY A 242 6.54 -9.16 12.59
N PRO A 243 7.35 -9.72 13.50
CA PRO A 243 8.36 -10.72 13.15
C PRO A 243 7.72 -11.98 12.58
N LEU A 244 8.42 -12.65 11.65
CA LEU A 244 8.09 -14.02 11.26
C LEU A 244 8.29 -14.96 12.46
N THR A 245 7.31 -15.82 12.71
CA THR A 245 7.40 -16.84 13.77
C THR A 245 8.01 -18.13 13.23
N ILE A 246 8.51 -19.00 14.12
CA ILE A 246 9.12 -20.30 13.74
C ILE A 246 8.11 -21.22 13.02
N ILE A 247 6.80 -21.01 13.23
CA ILE A 247 5.76 -21.74 12.50
C ILE A 247 5.70 -21.27 11.04
N ASP A 248 5.97 -19.99 10.78
CA ASP A 248 6.00 -19.41 9.43
C ASP A 248 7.18 -19.95 8.61
N THR A 249 8.34 -20.18 9.24
CA THR A 249 9.52 -20.75 8.55
C THR A 249 9.44 -22.26 8.30
N CYS A 250 8.54 -22.98 8.97
CA CYS A 250 8.38 -24.43 8.76
C CYS A 250 7.42 -24.77 7.61
N GLY A 251 6.52 -23.84 7.23
CA GLY A 251 5.59 -23.99 6.10
C GLY A 251 6.27 -24.08 4.73
N SER A 252 7.48 -23.51 4.60
CA SER A 252 8.28 -23.53 3.36
C SER A 252 8.94 -24.89 3.07
N TYR A 253 9.25 -25.69 4.09
CA TYR A 253 9.81 -27.05 3.92
C TYR A 253 8.75 -28.16 3.91
N ALA A 254 7.52 -27.87 4.36
CA ALA A 254 6.45 -28.86 4.45
C ALA A 254 5.93 -29.35 3.09
N ARG A 255 6.24 -28.68 1.98
CA ARG A 255 5.87 -29.18 0.64
C ARG A 255 6.73 -30.34 0.16
N HIS A 256 7.82 -30.71 0.84
CA HIS A 256 8.70 -31.80 0.40
C HIS A 256 8.89 -32.96 1.39
N LEU A 257 8.37 -32.90 2.62
CA LEU A 257 8.43 -34.07 3.51
C LEU A 257 7.40 -33.98 4.65
N CYS A 258 6.20 -34.50 4.45
CA CYS A 258 5.30 -34.92 5.54
C CYS A 258 4.29 -35.96 5.02
N LEU A 259 4.74 -37.20 4.84
CA LEU A 259 3.88 -38.36 5.08
C LEU A 259 4.21 -38.86 6.47
N VAL A 260 3.47 -38.41 7.49
CA VAL A 260 3.51 -39.04 8.80
C VAL A 260 2.46 -40.15 8.81
N ARG A 261 2.94 -41.39 8.79
CA ARG A 261 2.14 -42.58 9.04
C ARG A 261 2.14 -42.82 10.55
N ASP A 262 0.93 -42.98 11.08
CA ASP A 262 0.56 -43.40 12.42
C ASP A 262 0.84 -42.43 13.58
N GLY A 263 -0.26 -42.15 14.31
CA GLY A 263 -0.29 -41.25 15.44
C GLY A 263 0.60 -41.71 16.59
N SER A 264 1.53 -40.85 16.98
CA SER A 264 2.16 -40.82 18.29
C SER A 264 2.69 -39.40 18.53
N ILE A 265 2.09 -38.73 19.51
CA ILE A 265 2.56 -37.59 20.31
C ILE A 265 3.97 -37.05 19.92
N CYS A 266 4.05 -35.82 19.39
CA CYS A 266 5.31 -35.09 19.25
C CYS A 266 5.64 -34.36 20.57
N THR A 267 6.67 -34.82 21.29
CA THR A 267 7.43 -34.00 22.25
C THR A 267 8.65 -33.39 21.55
N PRO A 268 9.14 -32.21 21.98
CA PRO A 268 10.13 -31.46 21.21
C PRO A 268 11.54 -32.04 21.40
N ILE A 269 12.13 -32.51 20.30
CA ILE A 269 13.57 -32.85 20.25
C ILE A 269 14.36 -31.56 20.04
N SER A 270 14.93 -31.06 21.14
CA SER A 270 16.05 -30.14 21.08
C SER A 270 17.31 -30.87 20.58
N ARG A 271 18.06 -30.19 19.70
CA ARG A 271 19.47 -30.42 19.31
C ARG A 271 19.75 -31.31 18.09
N ILE A 272 20.43 -30.64 17.15
CA ILE A 272 21.36 -31.13 16.11
C ILE A 272 20.68 -31.76 14.89
N ILE A 273 20.81 -31.13 13.73
CA ILE A 273 21.17 -31.82 12.47
C ILE A 273 21.94 -30.82 11.58
N ARG A 274 23.20 -31.18 11.30
CA ARG A 274 23.97 -30.71 10.15
C ARG A 274 23.40 -31.41 8.90
N CYS A 275 23.14 -30.67 7.84
CA CYS A 275 22.69 -31.22 6.56
C CYS A 275 23.77 -32.17 5.97
N ILE A 276 23.41 -33.43 5.72
CA ILE A 276 24.19 -34.38 4.89
C ILE A 276 23.26 -34.90 3.78
N PRO A 277 23.69 -34.99 2.51
CA PRO A 277 22.83 -35.44 1.41
C PRO A 277 22.52 -36.94 1.46
N LEU A 278 21.25 -37.28 1.24
CA LEU A 278 20.72 -38.65 1.12
C LEU A 278 21.18 -39.33 -0.18
N SER A 279 22.40 -39.86 -0.16
CA SER A 279 22.76 -40.99 -1.02
C SER A 279 23.67 -41.90 -0.21
N ARG A 280 23.29 -43.18 -0.09
CA ARG A 280 23.86 -44.23 0.78
C ARG A 280 23.20 -44.31 2.16
N ILE A 281 22.20 -45.19 2.26
CA ILE A 281 22.11 -46.31 3.23
C ILE A 281 21.03 -47.26 2.69
N ILE A 282 21.46 -48.43 2.25
CA ILE A 282 20.72 -49.71 2.29
C ILE A 282 21.57 -50.55 3.26
N PRO A 283 20.98 -51.25 4.26
CA PRO A 283 20.77 -52.71 4.10
C PRO A 283 19.53 -53.30 4.79
N ASP A 284 18.87 -54.18 4.02
CA ASP A 284 18.36 -55.53 4.31
C ASP A 284 17.46 -55.91 5.52
N CYS A 285 16.54 -56.82 5.15
CA CYS A 285 15.77 -57.84 5.91
C CYS A 285 14.33 -57.48 6.33
N ILE A 286 13.27 -58.31 6.23
CA ILE A 286 12.95 -59.68 5.74
C ILE A 286 11.39 -59.75 5.75
N PRO A 287 10.71 -60.63 4.97
CA PRO A 287 9.26 -60.57 4.75
C PRO A 287 8.47 -61.51 5.66
N LEU A 288 7.47 -61.03 6.41
CA LEU A 288 6.50 -61.89 7.11
C LEU A 288 5.08 -61.31 7.21
N ILE A 289 4.16 -62.06 6.58
CA ILE A 289 2.81 -62.44 7.02
C ILE A 289 1.61 -61.51 6.68
N ARG A 290 0.70 -62.14 5.91
CA ARG A 290 -0.68 -61.77 5.59
C ARG A 290 -1.52 -61.53 6.85
N HIS A 291 -2.31 -60.46 6.89
CA HIS A 291 -3.66 -60.50 7.48
C HIS A 291 -4.61 -59.51 6.78
N THR A 292 -5.66 -60.13 6.24
CA THR A 292 -7.02 -59.66 5.90
C THR A 292 -7.44 -58.22 6.21
N CYS A 293 -7.88 -57.54 5.15
CA CYS A 293 -8.63 -56.29 5.18
C CYS A 293 -10.01 -56.44 5.86
N THR A 294 -10.37 -55.49 6.73
CA THR A 294 -11.76 -55.07 6.96
C THR A 294 -11.79 -53.53 7.03
N PRO A 295 -12.61 -52.84 6.22
CA PRO A 295 -12.78 -51.40 6.34
C PRO A 295 -13.96 -51.08 7.28
N LEU A 296 -13.71 -50.28 8.32
CA LEU A 296 -14.75 -49.55 9.03
C LEU A 296 -14.85 -48.15 8.43
N SER A 297 -15.68 -48.01 7.39
CA SER A 297 -16.19 -46.73 6.93
C SER A 297 -17.47 -46.37 7.70
N ARG A 298 -17.48 -45.18 8.32
CA ARG A 298 -18.71 -44.49 8.75
C ARG A 298 -18.71 -43.11 8.10
N PHE A 299 -19.39 -43.00 6.96
CA PHE A 299 -20.17 -41.81 6.58
C PHE A 299 -21.41 -42.32 5.84
N LEU A 300 -22.59 -41.99 6.37
CA LEU A 300 -23.88 -42.26 5.76
C LEU A 300 -24.11 -41.28 4.60
N CYS A 301 -24.33 -41.81 3.40
CA CYS A 301 -25.11 -41.16 2.36
C CYS A 301 -26.52 -41.75 2.38
N THR A 302 -27.55 -40.92 2.53
CA THR A 302 -28.94 -41.32 2.25
C THR A 302 -29.23 -41.22 0.75
N PRO A 303 -29.93 -42.21 0.14
CA PRO A 303 -30.19 -42.26 -1.29
C PRO A 303 -31.51 -41.57 -1.66
N ILE A 304 -31.53 -40.80 -2.75
CA ILE A 304 -32.76 -40.53 -3.50
C ILE A 304 -32.72 -41.41 -4.74
N SER A 305 -33.68 -42.34 -4.78
CA SER A 305 -33.93 -43.22 -5.91
C SER A 305 -35.04 -42.61 -6.81
N ARG A 306 -35.01 -43.03 -8.07
CA ARG A 306 -36.04 -42.90 -9.12
C ARG A 306 -36.13 -41.56 -9.85
N LEU A 307 -35.61 -41.56 -11.08
CA LEU A 307 -36.35 -41.28 -12.32
C LEU A 307 -35.42 -41.58 -13.52
N ILE A 308 -35.50 -42.82 -14.03
CA ILE A 308 -35.06 -43.14 -15.40
C ILE A 308 -36.34 -43.46 -16.18
N GLY A 309 -36.62 -42.66 -17.22
CA GLY A 309 -37.43 -43.06 -18.37
C GLY A 309 -36.50 -43.25 -19.59
N PRO A 310 -36.80 -44.16 -20.54
CA PRO A 310 -35.81 -44.64 -21.51
C PRO A 310 -35.70 -43.75 -22.78
N GLY A 311 -34.47 -43.50 -23.23
CA GLY A 311 -34.16 -42.90 -24.54
C GLY A 311 -32.71 -42.39 -24.65
N CYS A 312 -31.87 -43.11 -25.41
CA CYS A 312 -30.47 -42.84 -25.79
C CYS A 312 -30.15 -41.40 -26.32
N PRO A 313 -28.87 -41.02 -26.59
CA PRO A 313 -27.59 -41.55 -26.09
C PRO A 313 -26.58 -40.46 -25.60
N SER A 314 -25.74 -40.90 -24.66
CA SER A 314 -24.36 -40.48 -24.33
C SER A 314 -23.68 -39.32 -25.10
N ARG A 315 -23.37 -38.23 -24.38
CA ARG A 315 -22.04 -37.59 -24.40
C ARG A 315 -21.66 -37.09 -22.99
N ILE A 316 -20.64 -37.75 -22.43
CA ILE A 316 -19.61 -37.25 -21.49
C ILE A 316 -20.08 -36.18 -20.49
N ILE A 317 -20.47 -36.62 -19.29
CA ILE A 317 -20.42 -35.81 -18.07
C ILE A 317 -19.13 -36.21 -17.34
N ALA A 318 -18.16 -35.30 -17.32
CA ALA A 318 -17.07 -35.32 -16.34
C ALA A 318 -17.49 -34.44 -15.14
N PRO A 319 -17.32 -34.88 -13.88
CA PRO A 319 -17.64 -34.06 -12.73
C PRO A 319 -16.54 -33.02 -12.51
N ILE A 320 -16.86 -31.75 -12.81
CA ILE A 320 -16.12 -30.59 -12.31
C ILE A 320 -16.74 -30.23 -10.96
N CYS A 321 -16.03 -30.53 -9.87
CA CYS A 321 -16.29 -29.91 -8.58
C CYS A 321 -15.52 -28.60 -8.51
N GLN A 322 -16.22 -27.48 -8.66
CA GLN A 322 -15.79 -26.16 -8.20
C GLN A 322 -16.85 -25.61 -7.24
N PRO A 323 -16.48 -24.99 -6.10
CA PRO A 323 -17.42 -24.22 -5.29
C PRO A 323 -17.76 -22.89 -5.98
N LEU A 324 -19.06 -22.68 -6.16
CA LEU A 324 -19.70 -21.43 -6.50
C LEU A 324 -19.65 -20.46 -5.30
N SER A 325 -19.02 -19.30 -5.50
CA SER A 325 -19.52 -18.04 -4.93
C SER A 325 -18.93 -16.83 -5.66
N LYS A 326 -19.63 -16.36 -6.70
CA LYS A 326 -19.83 -14.94 -7.07
C LYS A 326 -20.51 -14.84 -8.43
N ILE A 327 -21.79 -14.42 -8.45
CA ILE A 327 -22.32 -13.38 -9.36
C ILE A 327 -23.35 -12.56 -8.53
N ILE A 328 -23.12 -11.25 -8.48
CA ILE A 328 -23.61 -10.16 -7.57
C ILE A 328 -24.76 -9.38 -8.32
N PRO A 329 -25.38 -8.22 -7.94
CA PRO A 329 -25.17 -7.25 -6.83
C PRO A 329 -26.42 -6.54 -6.22
N GLU A 330 -26.22 -5.74 -5.14
CA GLU A 330 -26.94 -4.48 -4.79
C GLU A 330 -26.40 -3.96 -3.43
N PHE A 331 -25.64 -2.85 -3.35
CA PHE A 331 -26.07 -1.45 -3.27
C PHE A 331 -27.28 -1.21 -2.36
N THR A 332 -27.05 -0.64 -1.17
CA THR A 332 -27.97 0.30 -0.52
C THR A 332 -27.20 1.20 0.46
N GLU A 333 -26.81 2.37 -0.02
CA GLU A 333 -26.87 3.59 0.80
C GLU A 333 -28.32 4.07 0.84
N THR A 334 -28.79 4.40 2.03
CA THR A 334 -30.03 5.14 2.23
C THR A 334 -29.80 6.63 1.98
N ALA A 335 -30.12 7.09 0.76
CA ALA A 335 -30.58 8.45 0.54
C ALA A 335 -32.00 8.37 -0.03
N THR A 336 -32.95 8.89 0.75
CA THR A 336 -34.37 8.97 0.43
C THR A 336 -34.63 9.73 -0.87
N CYS A 337 -35.16 9.04 -1.89
CA CYS A 337 -35.83 9.67 -3.02
C CYS A 337 -37.18 9.01 -3.23
N THR A 338 -38.24 9.82 -3.17
CA THR A 338 -39.65 9.43 -3.18
C THR A 338 -40.03 8.72 -4.47
N ALA A 339 -40.59 7.52 -4.34
CA ALA A 339 -41.08 6.71 -5.44
C ALA A 339 -42.26 7.38 -6.17
N LYS A 340 -42.07 7.71 -7.46
CA LYS A 340 -43.17 7.76 -8.43
C LYS A 340 -43.16 6.47 -9.23
N GLN A 341 -44.26 5.74 -9.13
CA GLN A 341 -44.52 4.49 -9.85
C GLN A 341 -44.25 4.63 -11.35
N PHE A 342 -43.35 3.80 -11.87
CA PHE A 342 -43.25 3.54 -13.31
C PHE A 342 -43.87 2.18 -13.63
N VAL A 343 -45.01 2.22 -14.30
CA VAL A 343 -45.58 1.10 -15.06
C VAL A 343 -44.62 0.79 -16.21
N GLN A 344 -44.21 -0.47 -16.36
CA GLN A 344 -43.37 -0.90 -17.48
C GLN A 344 -44.07 -0.64 -18.83
N PRO A 345 -43.43 0.03 -19.81
CA PRO A 345 -43.91 0.02 -21.17
C PRO A 345 -43.33 -1.19 -21.93
N PRO A 346 -44.08 -1.73 -22.90
CA PRO A 346 -43.66 -2.91 -23.65
C PRO A 346 -42.45 -2.59 -24.55
N CYS A 347 -41.60 -3.61 -24.72
CA CYS A 347 -40.35 -3.62 -25.46
C CYS A 347 -40.47 -2.92 -26.83
N GLY A 348 -39.58 -1.96 -27.11
CA GLY A 348 -39.39 -1.45 -28.48
C GLY A 348 -39.13 0.04 -28.69
N ARG A 349 -38.80 0.85 -27.68
CA ARG A 349 -38.39 2.25 -27.91
C ARG A 349 -37.11 2.62 -27.16
N HIS A 350 -36.17 3.23 -27.87
CA HIS A 350 -34.96 3.83 -27.33
C HIS A 350 -35.30 4.74 -26.14
N VAL A 351 -34.77 4.41 -24.97
CA VAL A 351 -34.78 5.29 -23.80
C VAL A 351 -33.81 6.42 -24.10
N ARG A 352 -34.33 7.63 -24.32
CA ARG A 352 -33.53 8.84 -24.43
C ARG A 352 -33.33 9.36 -23.01
N LEU A 353 -32.08 9.35 -22.53
CA LEU A 353 -31.73 9.95 -21.24
C LEU A 353 -32.05 11.46 -21.28
N PRO A 354 -32.53 12.06 -20.16
CA PRO A 354 -32.74 13.50 -20.07
C PRO A 354 -31.43 14.28 -20.33
N ASP A 355 -31.53 15.37 -21.08
CA ASP A 355 -30.38 16.19 -21.52
C ASP A 355 -29.64 16.92 -20.36
N ASP A 356 -30.09 16.78 -19.11
CA ASP A 356 -29.59 17.52 -17.94
C ASP A 356 -28.63 16.72 -17.04
N MET A 357 -28.38 15.44 -17.31
CA MET A 357 -27.55 14.58 -16.44
C MET A 357 -26.09 14.41 -16.89
N THR A 358 -25.63 15.16 -17.88
CA THR A 358 -24.22 15.13 -18.30
C THR A 358 -23.50 16.43 -17.93
N VAL A 359 -22.98 16.53 -16.70
CA VAL A 359 -21.86 17.44 -16.43
C VAL A 359 -20.62 16.83 -17.07
N ARG A 360 -20.46 17.03 -18.38
CA ARG A 360 -19.18 16.75 -19.05
C ARG A 360 -18.21 17.85 -18.65
N ILE A 361 -17.45 17.63 -17.58
CA ILE A 361 -16.29 18.48 -17.31
C ILE A 361 -15.36 18.34 -18.50
N ARG A 362 -15.17 19.42 -19.25
CA ARG A 362 -14.24 19.43 -20.38
C ARG A 362 -12.82 19.32 -19.82
N PRO A 363 -12.03 18.32 -20.23
CA PRO A 363 -10.66 18.16 -19.73
C PRO A 363 -9.82 19.43 -19.88
N GLU A 364 -10.08 20.23 -20.92
CA GLU A 364 -9.39 21.51 -21.18
C GLU A 364 -9.75 22.60 -20.15
N GLU A 365 -11.00 22.68 -19.70
CA GLU A 365 -11.43 23.64 -18.68
C GLU A 365 -10.85 23.27 -17.32
N LEU A 366 -10.84 21.98 -16.96
CA LEU A 366 -10.23 21.50 -15.71
C LEU A 366 -8.72 21.74 -15.67
N VAL A 367 -8.01 21.40 -16.75
CA VAL A 367 -6.56 21.62 -16.88
C VAL A 367 -6.22 23.09 -16.72
N MET A 368 -6.96 23.98 -17.36
CA MET A 368 -6.69 25.42 -17.26
C MET A 368 -6.98 25.97 -15.87
N THR A 369 -8.03 25.49 -15.18
CA THR A 369 -8.29 25.87 -13.79
C THR A 369 -7.17 25.43 -12.87
N GLN A 370 -6.80 24.13 -12.90
CA GLN A 370 -5.71 23.59 -12.08
C GLN A 370 -4.37 24.28 -12.38
N TYR A 371 -4.07 24.52 -13.66
CA TYR A 371 -2.88 25.25 -14.08
C TYR A 371 -2.83 26.67 -13.49
N ASN A 372 -3.95 27.40 -13.53
CA ASN A 372 -4.00 28.76 -13.00
C ASN A 372 -3.88 28.78 -11.46
N GLU A 373 -4.46 27.80 -10.77
CA GLU A 373 -4.34 27.65 -9.31
C GLU A 373 -2.90 27.36 -8.89
N VAL A 374 -2.24 26.38 -9.53
CA VAL A 374 -0.82 26.09 -9.33
C VAL A 374 0.01 27.34 -9.62
N LYS A 375 -0.17 27.98 -10.78
CA LYS A 375 0.55 29.20 -11.14
C LYS A 375 0.40 30.31 -10.10
N SER A 376 -0.82 30.55 -9.61
CA SER A 376 -1.09 31.58 -8.59
C SER A 376 -0.42 31.24 -7.25
N SER A 377 -0.45 29.98 -6.83
CA SER A 377 0.19 29.51 -5.60
C SER A 377 1.71 29.67 -5.62
N TYR A 378 2.34 29.35 -6.76
CA TYR A 378 3.78 29.56 -6.95
C TYR A 378 4.16 31.04 -6.91
N ILE A 379 3.38 31.90 -7.58
CA ILE A 379 3.60 33.35 -7.53
C ILE A 379 3.51 33.84 -6.08
N GLN A 380 2.51 33.39 -5.32
CA GLN A 380 2.35 33.76 -3.92
C GLN A 380 3.53 33.29 -3.07
N THR A 381 3.98 32.05 -3.25
CA THR A 381 5.13 31.49 -2.53
C THR A 381 6.40 32.31 -2.80
N ILE A 382 6.64 32.69 -4.05
CA ILE A 382 7.79 33.54 -4.43
C ILE A 382 7.68 34.93 -3.79
N GLN A 383 6.47 35.51 -3.76
CA GLN A 383 6.22 36.82 -3.14
C GLN A 383 6.44 36.78 -1.62
N ASP A 384 5.99 35.72 -0.95
CA ASP A 384 6.17 35.53 0.48
C ASP A 384 7.66 35.40 0.80
N MET A 385 8.40 34.60 0.02
CA MET A 385 9.84 34.45 0.14
C MET A 385 10.61 35.77 0.00
N MET A 386 10.30 36.55 -1.03
CA MET A 386 10.88 37.88 -1.24
C MET A 386 10.58 38.84 -0.08
N SER A 387 9.50 38.61 0.66
CA SER A 387 9.06 39.42 1.79
C SER A 387 9.67 38.97 3.13
N SER A 388 10.27 37.78 3.19
CA SER A 388 10.64 37.09 4.43
C SER A 388 12.11 37.25 4.85
N GLY A 389 12.91 38.02 4.10
CA GLY A 389 14.31 38.31 4.46
C GLY A 389 15.31 37.17 4.20
N TYR A 390 14.97 36.22 3.33
CA TYR A 390 15.90 35.18 2.86
C TYR A 390 17.10 35.80 2.12
N SER A 391 18.27 35.16 2.22
CA SER A 391 19.44 35.52 1.43
C SER A 391 19.23 35.17 -0.05
N ASN A 392 19.96 35.87 -0.94
CA ASN A 392 19.83 35.63 -2.39
C ASN A 392 20.13 34.17 -2.80
N ASP A 393 21.04 33.51 -2.09
CA ASP A 393 21.41 32.12 -2.37
C ASP A 393 20.29 31.15 -1.92
N GLU A 394 19.65 31.39 -0.76
CA GLU A 394 18.49 30.61 -0.32
C GLU A 394 17.27 30.78 -1.24
N VAL A 395 17.09 32.00 -1.77
CA VAL A 395 16.04 32.28 -2.76
C VAL A 395 16.32 31.53 -4.07
N ALA A 396 17.57 31.53 -4.55
CA ALA A 396 17.95 30.83 -5.79
C ALA A 396 17.75 29.31 -5.67
N ASP A 397 18.24 28.69 -4.60
CA ASP A 397 18.07 27.25 -4.34
C ASP A 397 16.58 26.87 -4.24
N THR A 398 15.78 27.71 -3.59
CA THR A 398 14.34 27.43 -3.45
C THR A 398 13.59 27.63 -4.77
N LEU A 399 13.97 28.61 -5.59
CA LEU A 399 13.39 28.81 -6.92
C LEU A 399 13.68 27.65 -7.87
N GLU A 400 14.87 27.05 -7.81
CA GLU A 400 15.19 25.85 -8.59
C GLU A 400 14.35 24.64 -8.14
N ASN A 401 14.21 24.43 -6.84
CA ASN A 401 13.34 23.38 -6.30
C ASN A 401 11.86 23.61 -6.64
N LEU A 402 11.39 24.86 -6.59
CA LEU A 402 10.05 25.23 -7.04
C LEU A 402 9.90 24.96 -8.55
N ALA A 403 10.91 25.22 -9.36
CA ALA A 403 10.83 24.94 -10.80
C ALA A 403 10.69 23.43 -11.07
N VAL A 404 11.37 22.57 -10.31
CA VAL A 404 11.18 21.11 -10.38
C VAL A 404 9.78 20.73 -9.92
N GLN A 405 9.34 21.26 -8.77
CA GLN A 405 8.01 20.98 -8.26
C GLN A 405 6.92 21.43 -9.23
N LEU A 406 7.13 22.54 -9.94
CA LEU A 406 6.21 23.03 -10.96
C LEU A 406 6.16 22.08 -12.16
N GLN A 407 7.28 21.44 -12.52
CA GLN A 407 7.28 20.43 -13.59
C GLN A 407 6.47 19.19 -13.18
N GLU A 408 6.59 18.76 -11.93
CA GLU A 408 5.79 17.66 -11.37
C GLU A 408 4.30 18.02 -11.35
N ASP A 409 3.98 19.19 -10.80
CA ASP A 409 2.61 19.72 -10.73
C ASP A 409 1.96 19.79 -12.12
N LEU A 410 2.72 20.20 -13.13
CA LEU A 410 2.27 20.21 -14.52
C LEU A 410 2.11 18.80 -15.10
N ALA A 411 3.00 17.85 -14.77
CA ALA A 411 2.88 16.46 -15.20
C ALA A 411 1.63 15.80 -14.60
N ASP A 412 1.31 16.07 -13.35
CA ASP A 412 0.13 15.54 -12.65
C ASP A 412 -1.17 16.09 -13.22
N ILE A 413 -1.22 17.38 -13.54
CA ILE A 413 -2.36 18.00 -14.23
C ILE A 413 -2.59 17.31 -15.59
N LEU A 414 -1.52 17.03 -16.32
CA LEU A 414 -1.59 16.34 -17.61
C LEU A 414 -2.07 14.88 -17.45
N ASN A 415 -1.56 14.14 -16.46
CA ASN A 415 -1.99 12.77 -16.17
C ASN A 415 -3.46 12.71 -15.76
N SER A 416 -3.89 13.61 -14.87
CA SER A 416 -5.29 13.75 -14.47
C SER A 416 -6.21 13.98 -15.68
N ALA A 417 -5.80 14.85 -16.61
CA ALA A 417 -6.53 15.10 -17.84
C ALA A 417 -6.60 13.86 -18.76
N GLN A 418 -5.54 13.06 -18.81
CA GLN A 418 -5.52 11.80 -19.58
C GLN A 418 -6.46 10.76 -18.98
N GLN A 419 -6.48 10.60 -17.66
CA GLN A 419 -7.38 9.69 -16.94
C GLN A 419 -8.86 10.10 -17.13
N LEU A 420 -9.17 11.40 -17.07
CA LEU A 420 -10.51 11.93 -17.39
C LEU A 420 -10.92 11.65 -18.83
N ARG A 421 -10.00 11.79 -19.80
CA ARG A 421 -10.25 11.41 -21.20
C ARG A 421 -10.53 9.91 -21.34
N ALA A 422 -9.80 9.06 -20.62
CA ALA A 422 -10.03 7.61 -20.61
C ALA A 422 -11.40 7.25 -20.04
N SER A 423 -11.78 7.85 -18.91
CA SER A 423 -13.08 7.67 -18.26
C SER A 423 -14.24 8.15 -19.15
N ASN A 424 -14.10 9.31 -19.78
CA ASN A 424 -15.09 9.82 -20.74
C ASN A 424 -15.26 8.89 -21.95
N ARG A 425 -14.17 8.30 -22.46
CA ARG A 425 -14.24 7.29 -23.53
C ARG A 425 -14.97 6.03 -23.07
N HIS A 426 -14.72 5.56 -21.86
CA HIS A 426 -15.41 4.40 -21.29
C HIS A 426 -16.91 4.66 -21.13
N PHE A 427 -17.29 5.81 -20.57
CA PHE A 427 -18.70 6.22 -20.45
C PHE A 427 -19.39 6.37 -21.81
N SER A 428 -18.68 6.91 -22.81
CA SER A 428 -19.20 7.01 -24.19
C SER A 428 -19.43 5.66 -24.87
N ARG A 429 -18.72 4.60 -24.45
CA ARG A 429 -18.92 3.23 -24.92
C ARG A 429 -20.08 2.52 -24.21
N LEU A 430 -20.33 2.86 -22.94
CA LEU A 430 -21.46 2.33 -22.17
C LEU A 430 -22.81 2.95 -22.56
N THR A 431 -22.79 4.16 -23.13
CA THR A 431 -23.98 4.93 -23.54
C THR A 431 -24.35 4.77 -25.02
N ARG A 432 -23.53 4.06 -25.81
CA ARG A 432 -23.82 3.64 -27.19
C ARG A 432 -24.22 2.18 -27.19
#